data_AF-A0A969GF08-F1
#
_entry.id   AF-A0A969GF08-F1
#
_cell.length_a   1.000
_cell.length_b   1.000
_cell.length_c   1.000
_cell.angle_alpha   90.00
_cell.angle_beta   90.00
_cell.angle_gamma   90.00
#
_symmetry.space_group_name_H-M   'P 1'
#
loop_
_entity.id
_entity.type
_entity.pdbx_description
1 polymer ?
#
loop_
_entity_poly.entity_id
_entity_poly.type
_entity_poly.pdbx_seq_one_letter_code
_entity_poly.pdbx_strand_id
1 'polypeptide(L)' 'MKGGEPFTLPPIPRDKREETLKQYTDEIMCRIAVMLPKHNRGFYADHPRLKELLNEI' A
#
# COMPACT_ATOMS: atom_id res chain seq x y z
N MET A 1 -0.18 0.38 21.17
CA MET A 1 -0.51 -0.04 19.79
C MET A 1 0.50 0.64 18.87
N LYS A 2 1.36 -0.09 18.15
CA LYS A 2 2.24 0.54 17.15
C LYS A 2 1.42 0.70 15.86
N GLY A 3 1.07 1.94 15.51
CA GLY A 3 0.62 2.26 14.16
C GLY A 3 1.78 2.11 13.18
N GLY A 4 1.50 1.80 11.92
CA GLY A 4 2.53 1.74 10.88
C GLY A 4 3.23 3.10 10.71
N GLU A 5 4.39 3.10 10.05
CA GLU A 5 5.11 4.36 9.82
C GLU A 5 4.26 5.33 8.99
N PRO A 6 4.13 6.59 9.43
CA PRO A 6 3.44 7.59 8.66
C PRO A 6 4.18 7.81 7.34
N PHE A 7 3.43 7.91 6.26
CA PHE A 7 3.96 8.24 4.94
C PHE A 7 3.13 9.34 4.30
N THR A 8 3.77 10.13 3.45
CA THR A 8 3.13 11.24 2.75
C THR A 8 2.95 10.87 1.29
N LEU A 9 1.71 10.96 0.81
CA LEU A 9 1.42 10.79 -0.61
C LEU A 9 1.64 12.09 -1.37
N PRO A 10 2.20 12.04 -2.60
CA PRO A 10 2.33 13.22 -3.43
C PRO A 10 0.96 13.82 -3.80
N PRO A 11 0.89 15.11 -4.17
CA PRO A 11 -0.34 15.72 -4.68
C PRO A 11 -0.87 14.96 -5.90
N ILE A 12 -2.20 14.80 -5.98
CA ILE A 12 -2.83 14.11 -7.10
C ILE A 12 -2.87 15.05 -8.31
N PRO A 13 -2.25 14.71 -9.45
CA PRO A 13 -2.37 15.48 -10.68
C PRO A 13 -3.81 15.48 -11.19
N ARG A 14 -4.29 16.62 -11.70
CA ARG A 14 -5.70 16.77 -12.14
C ARG A 14 -6.02 15.89 -13.36
N ASP A 15 -5.01 15.67 -14.19
CA ASP A 15 -5.07 15.05 -15.50
C ASP A 15 -5.20 13.52 -15.39
N LYS A 16 -4.72 12.95 -14.29
CA LYS A 16 -4.70 11.50 -14.02
C LYS A 16 -5.26 11.15 -12.64
N ARG A 17 -6.26 11.92 -12.21
CA ARG A 17 -6.80 11.83 -10.85
C ARG A 17 -7.26 10.41 -10.49
N GLU A 18 -8.03 9.76 -11.35
CA GLU A 18 -8.56 8.41 -11.10
C GLU A 18 -7.47 7.35 -11.05
N GLU A 19 -6.54 7.37 -12.01
CA GLU A 19 -5.40 6.45 -12.06
C GLU A 19 -4.51 6.61 -10.81
N THR A 20 -4.22 7.86 -10.44
CA THR A 20 -3.40 8.16 -9.25
C THR A 20 -4.10 7.73 -7.97
N LEU A 21 -5.41 7.97 -7.85
CA LEU A 21 -6.19 7.52 -6.70
C LEU A 21 -6.17 6.01 -6.54
N LYS A 22 -6.26 5.28 -7.65
CA LYS A 22 -6.17 3.81 -7.64
C LYS A 22 -4.78 3.35 -7.19
N GLN A 23 -3.72 3.91 -7.78
CA GLN A 23 -2.33 3.61 -7.38
C GLN A 23 -2.09 3.89 -5.89
N TYR A 24 -2.58 5.01 -5.38
CA TYR A 24 -2.45 5.35 -3.97
C TYR A 24 -3.25 4.41 -3.06
N THR A 25 -4.44 3.99 -3.52
CA THR A 25 -5.22 2.97 -2.81
C THR A 25 -4.47 1.66 -2.73
N ASP A 26 -3.90 1.19 -3.86
CA ASP A 26 -3.12 -0.04 -3.92
C ASP A 26 -1.90 0.05 -2.98
N GLU A 27 -1.21 1.20 -2.94
CA GLU A 27 -0.07 1.46 -2.05
C GLU A 27 -0.48 1.42 -0.57
N ILE A 28 -1.56 2.12 -0.19
CA ILE A 28 -2.06 2.13 1.19
C ILE A 28 -2.44 0.71 1.62
N MET A 29 -3.16 -0.02 0.77
CA MET A 29 -3.60 -1.38 1.08
C MET A 29 -2.43 -2.36 1.18
N CYS A 30 -1.41 -2.23 0.32
CA CYS A 30 -0.19 -3.03 0.43
C CYS A 30 0.52 -2.77 1.76
N ARG A 31 0.67 -1.50 2.18
CA ARG A 31 1.27 -1.15 3.48
C ARG A 31 0.49 -1.71 4.67
N ILE A 32 -0.84 -1.69 4.61
CA ILE A 32 -1.68 -2.35 5.63
C ILE A 32 -1.44 -3.86 5.61
N ALA A 33 -1.40 -4.49 4.44
CA ALA A 33 -1.18 -5.92 4.28
C ALA A 33 0.19 -6.39 4.80
N VAL A 34 1.21 -5.53 4.76
CA VAL A 34 2.52 -5.80 5.37
C VAL A 34 2.40 -5.99 6.89
N MET A 35 1.58 -5.16 7.54
CA MET A 35 1.33 -5.23 8.98
C MET A 35 0.44 -6.43 9.38
N LEU A 36 -0.25 -7.03 8.41
CA LEU A 36 -1.10 -8.19 8.62
C LEU A 36 -0.33 -9.50 8.43
N PRO A 37 -0.66 -10.55 9.20
CA PRO A 37 -0.11 -11.89 8.98
C PRO A 37 -0.55 -12.43 7.62
N LYS A 38 0.29 -13.28 6.99
CA LYS A 38 0.14 -13.74 5.59
C LYS A 38 -1.28 -14.20 5.21
N HIS A 39 -1.95 -14.91 6.10
CA HIS A 39 -3.30 -15.45 5.87
C HIS A 39 -4.40 -14.36 5.82
N ASN A 40 -4.14 -13.16 6.35
CA ASN A 40 -5.09 -12.04 6.41
C ASN A 40 -4.81 -10.94 5.37
N ARG A 41 -3.91 -11.18 4.41
CA ARG A 41 -3.55 -10.16 3.40
C ARG A 41 -4.55 -10.02 2.26
N GLY A 42 -5.49 -10.97 2.14
CA GLY A 42 -6.58 -10.93 1.17
C GLY A 42 -6.08 -10.76 -0.27
N PHE A 43 -6.75 -9.90 -1.03
CA PHE A 43 -6.45 -9.63 -2.45
C PHE A 43 -5.01 -9.15 -2.70
N TYR A 44 -4.41 -8.43 -1.75
CA TYR A 44 -3.07 -7.86 -1.91
C TYR A 44 -1.94 -8.84 -1.55
N ALA A 45 -2.25 -10.08 -1.14
CA ALA A 45 -1.25 -11.08 -0.72
C ALA A 45 -0.19 -11.36 -1.80
N ASP A 46 -0.58 -11.31 -3.08
CA ASP A 46 0.29 -11.57 -4.22
C ASP A 46 0.78 -10.31 -4.93
N HIS A 47 0.42 -9.12 -4.43
CA HIS A 47 0.76 -7.87 -5.08
C HIS A 47 2.29 -7.66 -5.10
N PRO A 48 2.91 -7.31 -6.23
CA PRO A 48 4.35 -7.09 -6.32
C PRO A 48 4.85 -6.09 -5.28
N ARG A 49 4.09 -4.99 -5.12
CA ARG A 49 4.39 -3.93 -4.15
C ARG A 49 4.43 -4.39 -2.69
N LEU A 50 3.58 -5.34 -2.31
CA LEU A 50 3.61 -5.94 -0.97
C LEU A 50 4.94 -6.68 -0.74
N LYS A 51 5.44 -7.40 -1.74
CA LYS A 51 6.69 -8.17 -1.63
C LYS A 51 7.90 -7.24 -1.47
N GLU A 52 7.90 -6.11 -2.18
CA GLU A 52 8.92 -5.07 -2.02
C GLU A 52 8.92 -4.51 -0.58
N LEU A 53 7.75 -4.09 -0.08
CA LEU A 53 7.63 -3.55 1.28
C LEU A 53 8.00 -4.55 2.37
N LEU A 54 7.80 -5.85 2.15
CA LEU A 54 8.22 -6.89 3.10
C LEU A 54 9.74 -7.11 3.12
N ASN A 55 10.44 -6.73 2.05
CA ASN A 55 11.91 -6.78 2.00
C ASN A 55 12.54 -5.51 2.58
N GLU A 56 11.77 -4.43 2.76
CA GLU A 56 12.22 -3.17 3.36
C GLU A 56 12.14 -3.16 4.91
N ILE A 57 11.56 -4.20 5.53
CA ILE A 57 11.42 -4.38 6.99
C ILE A 57 12.42 -5.41 7.50
#